data_AF-A0A0D0KQB4-F1
#
_entry.id   AF-A0A0D0KQB4-F1
#
_cell.length_a   1.000
_cell.length_b   1.000
_cell.length_c   1.000
_cell.angle_alpha   90.00
_cell.angle_beta   90.00
_cell.angle_gamma   90.00
#
_symmetry.space_group_name_H-M   'P 1'
#
loop_
_entity.id
_entity.type
_entity.pdbx_description
1 polymer ?
#
loop_
_entity_poly.entity_id
_entity_poly.type
_entity_poly.pdbx_seq_one_letter_code
_entity_poly.pdbx_strand_id
1 'polypeptide(L)'
;MNDADLKKRWADAQAIVDALDEQRYELVRQTEKEYLAALDALDAVDKELGDVECLRCKGCRAPIFEGDLYHGGDTPMCLECAPTYQSLIDEPEMFLDEERDHADPDRLRAEYDAHLAAGGSPDDKLVSAHG
;
A
#
# COMPACT_ATOMS: atom_id res chain seq x y z
N MET A 1 25.75 -32.77 -35.65
CA MET A 1 24.38 -32.27 -35.45
C MET A 1 24.05 -31.43 -36.65
N ASN A 2 23.08 -31.86 -37.46
CA ASN A 2 22.74 -31.15 -38.70
C ASN A 2 21.54 -30.22 -38.48
N ASP A 3 21.28 -29.34 -39.45
CA ASP A 3 20.20 -28.35 -39.37
C ASP A 3 18.81 -29.00 -39.26
N ALA A 4 18.60 -30.22 -39.77
CA ALA A 4 17.34 -30.93 -39.65
C ALA A 4 17.09 -31.40 -38.21
N ASP A 5 18.12 -31.89 -37.52
CA ASP A 5 18.05 -32.29 -36.11
C ASP A 5 17.70 -31.08 -35.23
N LEU A 6 18.32 -29.93 -35.50
CA LEU A 6 18.07 -28.70 -34.75
C LEU A 6 16.65 -28.17 -34.99
N LYS A 7 16.18 -28.17 -36.25
CA LYS A 7 14.80 -27.78 -36.59
C LYS A 7 13.77 -28.66 -35.89
N LYS A 8 13.99 -29.97 -35.85
CA LYS A 8 13.10 -30.90 -35.16
C LYS A 8 13.06 -30.61 -33.65
N ARG A 9 14.22 -30.47 -33.01
CA ARG A 9 14.30 -30.19 -31.57
C ARG A 9 13.64 -28.85 -31.20
N TRP A 10 13.79 -27.84 -32.05
CA TRP A 10 13.11 -26.56 -31.87
C TRP A 10 11.58 -26.73 -31.94
N ALA A 11 11.08 -27.43 -32.96
CA ALA A 11 9.64 -27.67 -33.12
C ALA A 11 9.06 -28.48 -31.95
N ASP A 12 9.76 -29.53 -31.52
CA ASP A 12 9.37 -30.33 -30.35
C ASP A 12 9.33 -29.47 -29.08
N ALA A 13 10.33 -28.60 -28.89
CA ALA A 13 10.37 -27.68 -27.74
C ALA A 13 9.24 -26.64 -27.80
N GLN A 14 8.95 -26.08 -28.98
CA GLN A 14 7.87 -25.11 -29.15
C GLN A 14 6.51 -25.75 -28.84
N ALA A 15 6.26 -26.98 -29.30
CA ALA A 15 5.02 -27.69 -29.01
C ALA A 15 4.79 -27.90 -27.50
N ILE A 16 5.86 -28.14 -26.73
CA ILE A 16 5.78 -28.22 -25.27
C ILE A 16 5.42 -26.87 -24.66
N VAL A 17 6.03 -25.78 -25.13
CA VAL A 17 5.70 -24.42 -24.68
C VAL A 17 4.22 -24.12 -24.94
N ASP A 18 3.73 -24.39 -26.15
CA ASP A 18 2.35 -24.11 -26.53
C ASP A 18 1.35 -24.89 -25.65
N ALA A 19 1.61 -26.17 -25.38
CA ALA A 19 0.77 -26.99 -24.52
C ALA A 19 0.77 -26.51 -23.05
N LEU A 20 1.92 -26.07 -22.54
CA LEU A 20 2.03 -25.51 -21.20
C LEU A 20 1.39 -24.12 -21.10
N ASP A 21 1.44 -23.32 -22.16
CA ASP A 21 0.79 -22.01 -22.21
C ASP A 21 -0.73 -22.15 -22.17
N GLU A 22 -1.29 -23.12 -22.90
CA GLU A 22 -2.73 -23.44 -22.86
C GLU A 22 -3.16 -23.86 -21.44
N GLN A 23 -2.41 -24.76 -20.80
CA GLN A 23 -2.69 -25.17 -19.41
C GLN A 23 -2.56 -23.99 -18.43
N ARG A 24 -1.53 -23.16 -18.58
CA ARG A 24 -1.38 -21.94 -17.76
C ARG A 24 -2.59 -21.05 -17.95
N TYR A 25 -3.03 -20.85 -19.20
CA TYR A 25 -4.17 -20.01 -19.51
C TYR A 25 -5.46 -20.56 -18.88
N GLU A 26 -5.73 -21.85 -18.95
CA GLU A 26 -6.91 -22.45 -18.29
C GLU A 26 -6.91 -22.24 -16.78
N LEU A 27 -5.75 -22.38 -16.14
CA LEU A 27 -5.61 -22.16 -14.69
C LEU A 27 -5.86 -20.71 -14.30
N VAL A 28 -5.41 -19.74 -15.11
CA VAL A 28 -5.52 -18.32 -14.76
C VAL A 28 -6.77 -17.66 -15.32
N ARG A 29 -7.42 -18.19 -16.36
CA ARG A 29 -8.53 -17.53 -17.08
C ARG A 29 -9.66 -17.15 -16.13
N GLN A 30 -10.04 -18.06 -15.24
CA GLN A 30 -11.14 -17.80 -14.31
C GLN A 30 -10.73 -16.74 -13.27
N THR A 31 -9.55 -16.87 -12.67
CA THR A 31 -9.04 -15.88 -11.70
C THR A 31 -8.79 -14.52 -12.34
N GLU A 32 -8.36 -14.47 -13.61
CA GLU A 32 -8.17 -13.23 -14.36
C GLU A 32 -9.52 -12.53 -14.59
N LYS A 33 -10.55 -13.29 -14.99
CA LYS A 33 -11.90 -12.74 -15.13
C LYS A 33 -12.44 -12.21 -13.80
N GLU A 34 -12.26 -12.94 -12.71
CA GLU A 34 -12.68 -12.52 -11.37
C GLU A 34 -11.90 -11.29 -10.89
N TYR A 35 -10.60 -11.24 -11.15
CA TYR A 35 -9.74 -10.11 -10.85
C TYR A 35 -10.17 -8.85 -11.60
N LEU A 36 -10.42 -8.95 -12.91
CA LEU A 36 -10.92 -7.84 -13.72
C LEU A 36 -12.29 -7.35 -13.22
N ALA A 37 -13.21 -8.26 -12.90
CA ALA A 37 -14.51 -7.88 -12.35
C ALA A 37 -14.39 -7.19 -10.98
N ALA A 38 -13.44 -7.62 -10.13
CA ALA A 38 -13.16 -6.97 -8.85
C ALA A 38 -12.57 -5.56 -9.04
N LEU A 39 -11.70 -5.36 -10.05
CA LEU A 39 -11.20 -4.04 -10.42
C LEU A 39 -12.31 -3.12 -10.91
N ASP A 40 -13.21 -3.61 -11.76
CA ASP A 40 -14.36 -2.83 -12.23
C ASP A 40 -15.28 -2.41 -11.07
N ALA A 41 -15.49 -3.30 -10.10
CA ALA A 41 -16.27 -3.00 -8.89
C ALA A 41 -15.58 -1.94 -8.02
N LEU A 42 -14.25 -2.02 -7.85
CA LEU A 42 -13.49 -1.03 -7.10
C LEU A 42 -13.51 0.35 -7.79
N ASP A 43 -13.36 0.40 -9.12
CA ASP A 43 -13.44 1.64 -9.90
C ASP A 43 -14.83 2.30 -9.78
N ALA A 44 -15.90 1.50 -9.76
CA ALA A 44 -17.25 2.02 -9.52
C ALA A 44 -17.37 2.70 -8.15
N VAL A 45 -16.85 2.06 -7.09
CA VAL A 45 -16.82 2.65 -5.73
C VAL A 45 -15.94 3.90 -5.69
N ASP A 46 -14.77 3.88 -6.32
CA ASP A 46 -13.87 5.04 -6.34
C ASP A 46 -14.47 6.24 -7.08
N LYS A 47 -15.29 6.02 -8.10
CA LYS A 47 -16.08 7.07 -8.75
C LYS A 47 -17.12 7.68 -7.81
N GLU A 48 -17.87 6.85 -7.09
CA GLU A 48 -18.85 7.32 -6.10
C GLU A 48 -18.18 8.13 -4.99
N LEU A 49 -16.99 7.73 -4.55
CA LEU A 49 -16.20 8.48 -3.59
C LEU A 49 -15.72 9.85 -4.11
N GLY A 50 -15.66 10.06 -5.43
CA GLY A 50 -15.37 11.37 -6.02
C GLY A 50 -16.44 12.42 -5.71
N ASP A 51 -17.65 11.98 -5.37
CA ASP A 51 -18.79 12.84 -5.01
C ASP A 51 -18.94 13.01 -3.48
N VAL A 52 -18.07 12.35 -2.69
CA VAL A 52 -18.08 12.38 -1.22
C VAL A 52 -16.87 13.16 -0.71
N GLU A 53 -17.09 14.04 0.26
CA GLU A 53 -15.99 14.73 0.94
C GLU A 53 -15.25 13.73 1.85
N CYS A 54 -14.06 13.30 1.42
CA CYS A 54 -13.16 12.45 2.17
C CYS A 54 -11.71 12.76 1.83
N LEU A 55 -10.78 12.49 2.75
CA LEU A 55 -9.36 12.51 2.43
C LEU A 55 -8.96 11.19 1.75
N ARG A 56 -7.82 11.20 1.05
CA ARG A 56 -7.21 9.99 0.50
C ARG A 56 -5.86 9.74 1.14
N CYS A 57 -5.70 8.56 1.73
CA CYS A 57 -4.43 8.12 2.29
C CYS A 57 -3.32 8.17 1.22
N LYS A 58 -2.19 8.84 1.49
CA LYS A 58 -1.08 8.92 0.54
C LYS A 58 -0.35 7.59 0.32
N GLY A 59 -0.36 6.69 1.32
CA GLY A 59 0.24 5.35 1.21
C GLY A 59 -0.54 4.39 0.32
N CYS A 60 -1.82 4.13 0.66
CA CYS A 60 -2.62 3.10 0.00
C CYS A 60 -3.79 3.61 -0.86
N ARG A 61 -4.05 4.93 -0.87
CA ARG A 61 -5.20 5.60 -1.54
C ARG A 61 -6.58 5.25 -0.99
N ALA A 62 -6.66 4.50 0.11
CA ALA A 62 -7.92 4.26 0.79
C ALA A 62 -8.57 5.61 1.20
N PRO A 63 -9.90 5.72 1.12
CA PRO A 63 -10.60 6.88 1.67
C PRO A 63 -10.43 6.94 3.19
N ILE A 64 -10.38 8.15 3.72
CA ILE A 64 -10.40 8.47 5.15
C ILE A 64 -11.63 9.36 5.33
N PHE A 65 -12.65 8.83 5.98
CA PHE A 65 -13.92 9.52 6.21
C PHE A 65 -13.90 10.34 7.49
N GLU A 66 -14.89 11.21 7.64
CA GLU A 66 -15.14 11.91 8.91
C GLU A 66 -15.29 10.91 10.06
N GLY A 67 -14.58 11.16 11.16
CA GLY A 67 -14.52 10.27 12.32
C GLY A 67 -13.46 9.16 12.27
N ASP A 68 -12.84 8.90 11.12
CA ASP A 68 -11.78 7.89 11.03
C ASP A 68 -10.50 8.35 11.74
N LEU A 69 -9.77 7.40 12.33
CA LEU A 69 -8.43 7.66 12.84
C LEU A 69 -7.44 7.72 11.68
N TYR A 70 -6.65 8.79 11.64
CA TYR A 70 -5.64 8.99 10.61
C TYR A 70 -4.47 9.83 11.13
N HIS A 71 -3.32 9.70 10.48
CA HIS A 71 -2.19 10.59 10.67
C HIS A 71 -2.43 11.84 9.82
N GLY A 72 -2.53 13.00 10.47
CA GLY A 72 -2.79 14.29 9.84
C GLY A 72 -1.58 14.89 9.09
N GLY A 73 -1.72 16.15 8.69
CA GLY A 73 -0.69 16.90 7.96
C GLY A 73 -0.91 16.94 6.44
N ASP A 74 0.09 17.45 5.70
CA ASP A 74 0.04 17.59 4.24
C ASP A 74 -0.05 16.23 3.51
N THR A 75 0.42 15.16 4.17
CA THR A 75 0.40 13.79 3.66
C THR A 75 -0.45 12.89 4.57
N PRO A 76 -1.79 12.98 4.48
CA PRO A 76 -2.65 12.20 5.36
C PRO A 76 -2.46 10.69 5.12
N MET A 77 -2.38 9.91 6.20
CA MET A 77 -2.26 8.45 6.14
C MET A 77 -3.33 7.80 7.00
N CYS A 78 -4.03 6.78 6.47
CA CYS A 78 -4.99 6.02 7.26
C CYS A 78 -4.31 5.27 8.41
N LEU A 79 -5.08 4.78 9.37
CA LEU A 79 -4.58 4.04 10.54
C LEU A 79 -3.51 2.98 10.20
N GLU A 80 -3.72 2.20 9.13
CA GLU A 80 -2.79 1.14 8.73
C GLU A 80 -1.46 1.69 8.22
N CYS A 81 -1.51 2.74 7.39
CA CYS A 81 -0.33 3.37 6.81
C CYS A 81 0.34 4.39 7.74
N ALA A 82 -0.32 4.80 8.81
CA ALA A 82 0.22 5.78 9.76
C ALA A 82 1.53 5.26 10.39
N PRO A 83 2.50 6.16 10.67
CA PRO A 83 3.70 5.81 11.40
C PRO A 83 3.33 5.39 12.83
N THR A 84 4.20 4.61 13.44
CA THR A 84 4.08 4.26 14.86
C THR A 84 4.83 5.27 15.71
N TYR A 85 4.63 5.24 17.02
CA TYR A 85 5.46 6.01 17.95
C TYR A 85 6.95 5.63 17.82
N GLN A 86 7.28 4.37 17.53
CA GLN A 86 8.66 3.96 17.27
C GLN A 86 9.28 4.67 16.05
N SER A 87 8.48 5.01 15.03
CA SER A 87 8.97 5.76 13.87
C SER A 87 9.56 7.13 14.24
N LEU A 88 9.10 7.76 15.34
CA LEU A 88 9.69 9.01 15.85
C LEU A 88 11.19 8.88 16.17
N ILE A 89 11.63 7.65 16.47
CA ILE A 89 13.00 7.33 16.87
C ILE A 89 13.80 6.75 15.70
N ASP A 90 13.19 5.84 14.95
CA ASP A 90 13.89 5.10 13.90
C ASP A 90 14.05 5.93 12.62
N GLU A 91 13.08 6.82 12.35
CA GLU A 91 12.97 7.59 11.11
C GLU A 91 12.55 9.06 11.41
N PRO A 92 13.31 9.80 12.25
CA PRO A 92 12.94 11.15 12.67
C PRO A 92 12.88 12.16 11.51
N GLU A 93 13.63 11.94 10.44
CA GLU A 93 13.66 12.79 9.25
C GLU A 93 12.33 12.83 8.48
N MET A 94 11.42 11.89 8.72
CA MET A 94 10.11 11.87 8.07
C MET A 94 9.14 12.91 8.64
N PHE A 95 9.42 13.38 9.86
CA PHE A 95 8.52 14.24 10.61
C PHE A 95 8.92 15.70 10.37
N LEU A 96 7.92 16.49 9.96
CA LEU A 96 8.07 17.92 9.77
C LEU A 96 7.37 18.67 10.90
N ASP A 97 7.88 19.83 11.26
CA ASP A 97 7.22 20.77 12.16
C ASP A 97 6.21 21.67 11.43
N GLU A 98 5.66 22.65 12.15
CA GLU A 98 4.66 23.58 11.60
C GLU A 98 5.22 24.51 10.51
N GLU A 99 6.54 24.70 10.46
CA GLU A 99 7.24 25.50 9.44
C GLU A 99 7.61 24.66 8.21
N ARG A 100 7.29 23.35 8.23
CA ARG A 100 7.65 22.34 7.22
C ARG A 100 9.15 22.03 7.17
N ASP A 101 9.87 22.31 8.24
CA ASP A 101 11.24 21.88 8.44
C ASP A 101 11.27 20.55 9.20
N HIS A 102 12.39 19.82 9.13
CA HIS A 102 12.54 18.58 9.88
C HIS A 102 12.39 18.85 11.38
N ALA A 103 11.53 18.08 12.03
CA ALA A 103 11.31 18.20 13.46
C ALA A 103 12.59 17.87 14.24
N ASP A 104 12.79 18.59 15.35
CA ASP A 104 13.92 18.36 16.25
C ASP A 104 13.86 16.92 16.83
N PRO A 105 14.90 16.09 16.61
CA PRO A 105 14.95 14.73 17.14
C PRO A 105 14.77 14.65 18.67
N ASP A 106 15.25 15.64 19.43
CA ASP A 106 15.08 15.65 20.88
C ASP A 106 13.61 15.85 21.28
N ARG A 107 12.85 16.63 20.48
CA ARG A 107 11.41 16.80 20.65
C ARG A 107 10.65 15.51 20.33
N LEU A 108 10.99 14.85 19.22
CA LEU A 108 10.38 13.56 18.82
C LEU A 108 10.64 12.49 19.88
N ARG A 109 11.85 12.48 20.45
CA ARG A 109 12.19 11.59 21.57
C ARG A 109 11.37 11.88 22.82
N ALA A 110 11.18 13.15 23.17
CA ALA A 110 10.37 13.52 24.32
C ALA A 110 8.90 13.11 24.15
N GLU A 111 8.35 13.21 22.93
CA GLU A 111 7.00 12.76 22.63
C GLU A 111 6.85 11.23 22.76
N TYR A 112 7.81 10.48 22.21
CA TYR A 112 7.89 9.03 22.40
C TYR A 112 7.95 8.63 23.88
N ASP A 113 8.85 9.22 24.65
CA ASP A 113 9.02 8.89 26.07
C ASP A 113 7.77 9.26 26.89
N ALA A 114 7.09 10.38 26.56
CA ALA A 114 5.84 10.79 27.18
C ALA A 114 4.70 9.79 26.92
N HIS A 115 4.59 9.28 25.69
CA HIS A 115 3.61 8.26 25.32
C HIS A 115 3.80 6.97 26.12
N LEU A 116 5.05 6.50 26.22
CA LEU A 116 5.37 5.33 27.03
C LEU A 116 5.08 5.55 28.53
N ALA A 117 5.39 6.74 29.05
CA ALA A 117 5.11 7.08 30.44
C ALA A 117 3.60 7.12 30.75
N ALA A 118 2.76 7.42 29.75
CA ALA A 118 1.31 7.36 29.85
C ALA A 118 0.74 5.93 29.74
N GLY A 119 1.60 4.92 29.55
CA GLY A 119 1.21 3.52 29.40
C GLY A 119 1.00 3.07 27.96
N GLY A 120 1.40 3.88 26.98
CA GLY A 120 1.38 3.54 25.57
C GLY A 120 2.45 2.52 25.16
N SER A 121 2.32 2.03 23.92
CA SER A 121 3.25 1.11 23.27
C SER A 121 4.02 1.79 22.12
N PRO A 122 5.27 1.40 21.83
CA PRO A 122 6.00 1.85 20.64
C PRO A 122 5.26 1.55 19.31
N ASP A 123 4.46 0.49 19.30
CA ASP A 123 3.70 0.05 18.12
C ASP A 123 2.38 0.82 17.91
N ASP A 124 1.99 1.67 18.86
CA ASP A 124 0.80 2.49 18.72
C ASP A 124 0.96 3.45 17.55
N LYS A 125 -0.14 3.70 16.83
CA LYS A 125 -0.16 4.57 15.66
C LYS A 125 -0.25 6.04 16.07
N LEU A 126 0.51 6.90 15.39
CA LEU A 126 0.44 8.36 15.53
C LEU A 126 -0.77 8.91 14.78
N VAL A 127 -1.97 8.75 15.36
CA VAL A 127 -3.25 9.08 14.72
C VAL A 127 -4.16 9.90 15.61
N SER A 128 -5.02 10.69 14.98
CA SER A 128 -6.14 11.40 15.61
C SER A 128 -7.40 11.23 14.76
N ALA A 129 -8.57 11.49 15.33
CA ALA A 129 -9.82 11.42 14.59
C ALA A 129 -9.92 12.55 13.56
N HIS A 130 -10.38 12.23 12.36
CA HIS A 130 -10.75 13.19 11.33
C HIS A 130 -11.95 14.00 11.80
N GLY A 131 -11.73 15.29 12.03
CA GLY A 131 -12.77 16.25 12.43
C GLY A 131 -13.44 16.93 11.25
#